data_AF-A0A947MU26-F1
#
_entry.id   AF-A0A947MU26-F1
#
_cell.length_a   1.000
_cell.length_b   1.000
_cell.length_c   1.000
_cell.angle_alpha   90.00
_cell.angle_beta   90.00
_cell.angle_gamma   90.00
#
_symmetry.space_group_name_H-M   'P 1'
#
loop_
_entity.id
_entity.type
_entity.pdbx_description
1 polymer ?
#
loop_
_entity_poly.entity_id
_entity_poly.type
_entity_poly.pdbx_seq_one_letter_code
_entity_poly.pdbx_strand_id
1 'polypeptide(L)'
;MLRRTAILMLVTLGCAAESDPGLTADACAAATTCAVFGTCGLANGECAPTTEDHCRNAENACQAEGRCTLEGASCVATTDADCKASNNCKALGHCSLFEDVCGALTMADCENSDRCRLFNQCEPKLGECDNSGHGH
;
A
#
# COMPACT_ATOMS: atom_id res chain seq x y z
N MET A 1 62.83 -10.59 -7.34
CA MET A 1 61.69 -11.51 -7.52
C MET A 1 60.49 -10.94 -6.78
N LEU A 2 59.56 -10.35 -7.54
CA LEU A 2 58.33 -9.71 -7.05
C LEU A 2 57.32 -10.81 -6.68
N ARG A 3 56.96 -10.95 -5.40
CA ARG A 3 55.88 -11.85 -4.98
C ARG A 3 54.59 -11.03 -4.83
N ARG A 4 53.81 -10.99 -5.90
CA ARG A 4 52.41 -10.57 -5.93
C ARG A 4 51.55 -11.67 -5.32
N THR A 5 50.73 -11.35 -4.33
CA THR A 5 49.50 -12.08 -3.94
C THR A 5 48.77 -11.17 -2.95
N ALA A 6 47.94 -10.25 -3.44
CA ALA A 6 46.51 -10.46 -3.68
C ALA A 6 45.74 -10.80 -2.39
N ILE A 7 45.37 -9.77 -1.62
CA ILE A 7 44.13 -9.78 -0.83
C ILE A 7 43.46 -8.45 -1.09
N LEU A 8 42.63 -8.45 -2.15
CA LEU A 8 41.59 -7.47 -2.40
C LEU A 8 40.68 -7.50 -1.16
N MET A 9 40.76 -6.49 -0.29
CA MET A 9 39.64 -6.18 0.60
C MET A 9 38.53 -5.61 -0.29
N LEU A 10 37.78 -6.51 -0.92
CA LEU A 10 36.48 -6.19 -1.49
C LEU A 10 35.62 -5.75 -0.31
N VAL A 11 35.43 -4.44 -0.20
CA VAL A 11 34.30 -3.87 0.50
C VAL A 11 33.06 -4.45 -0.18
N THR A 12 32.57 -5.56 0.36
CA THR A 12 31.25 -6.06 0.01
C THR A 12 30.27 -5.04 0.56
N LEU A 13 29.87 -4.08 -0.29
CA LEU A 13 28.56 -3.44 -0.23
C LEU A 13 27.49 -4.53 -0.46
N GLY A 14 27.44 -5.49 0.45
CA GLY A 14 26.38 -6.46 0.54
C GLY A 14 25.60 -6.09 1.78
N CYS A 15 24.35 -5.68 1.60
CA CYS A 15 23.37 -5.78 2.68
C CYS A 15 23.25 -7.29 2.96
N ALA A 16 24.09 -7.81 3.85
CA ALA A 16 23.81 -9.09 4.47
C ALA A 16 22.49 -8.88 5.21
N ALA A 17 21.46 -9.63 4.80
CA ALA A 17 20.27 -9.82 5.61
C ALA A 17 20.69 -10.66 6.83
N GLU A 18 21.43 -10.04 7.74
CA GLU A 18 21.54 -10.53 9.10
C GLU A 18 20.14 -10.38 9.69
N SER A 19 19.51 -11.51 9.99
CA SER A 19 18.24 -11.55 10.73
C SER A 19 18.41 -10.65 11.95
N ASP A 20 17.77 -9.48 11.93
CA ASP A 20 17.94 -8.47 12.96
C ASP A 20 17.53 -9.08 14.30
N PRO A 21 18.47 -9.32 15.23
CA PRO A 21 18.19 -10.03 16.47
C PRO A 21 17.24 -9.25 17.40
N GLY A 22 16.85 -8.03 17.02
CA GLY A 22 15.90 -7.17 17.73
C GLY A 22 14.48 -7.17 17.14
N LEU A 23 14.19 -7.95 16.09
CA LEU A 23 12.85 -7.94 15.51
C LEU A 23 11.86 -8.74 16.37
N THR A 24 11.09 -8.01 17.18
CA THR A 24 10.06 -8.53 18.08
C THR A 24 8.68 -8.00 17.70
N ALA A 25 7.62 -8.63 18.21
CA ALA A 25 6.25 -8.13 18.02
C ALA A 25 6.09 -6.70 18.60
N ASP A 26 6.72 -6.41 19.74
CA ASP A 26 6.70 -5.07 20.34
C ASP A 26 7.41 -4.04 19.45
N ALA A 27 8.51 -4.44 18.80
CA ALA A 27 9.20 -3.58 17.84
C ALA A 27 8.32 -3.29 16.61
N CYS A 28 7.60 -4.28 16.09
CA CYS A 28 6.63 -4.08 15.01
C CYS A 28 5.48 -3.15 15.43
N ALA A 29 4.92 -3.34 16.63
CA ALA A 29 3.83 -2.51 17.14
C ALA A 29 4.26 -1.05 17.39
N ALA A 30 5.52 -0.81 17.76
CA ALA A 30 6.06 0.54 17.98
C ALA A 30 6.54 1.22 16.68
N ALA A 31 6.69 0.48 15.58
CA ALA A 31 7.16 1.04 14.32
C ALA A 31 6.11 1.96 13.68
N THR A 32 6.56 3.02 13.00
CA THR A 32 5.66 3.91 12.25
C THR A 32 4.84 3.16 11.20
N THR A 33 5.40 2.08 10.63
CA THR A 33 4.71 1.23 9.66
C THR A 33 3.50 0.50 10.24
N CYS A 34 3.44 0.27 11.55
CA CYS A 34 2.24 -0.23 12.21
C CYS A 34 1.05 0.73 12.04
N ALA A 35 1.24 2.01 12.40
CA ALA A 35 0.16 3.00 12.29
C ALA A 35 -0.23 3.29 10.82
N VAL A 36 0.75 3.28 9.90
CA VAL A 36 0.51 3.64 8.50
C VAL A 36 -0.07 2.48 7.68
N PHE A 37 0.47 1.27 7.84
CA PHE A 37 0.18 0.11 6.99
C PHE A 37 -0.43 -1.08 7.73
N GLY A 38 -0.60 -0.99 9.06
CA GLY A 38 -1.09 -2.10 9.88
C GLY A 38 -0.03 -3.19 10.13
N THR A 39 1.25 -2.95 9.88
CA THR A 39 2.30 -3.97 10.09
C THR A 39 2.71 -4.06 11.56
N CYS A 40 1.75 -4.27 12.46
CA CYS A 40 1.95 -4.20 13.92
C CYS A 40 2.35 -5.54 14.56
N GLY A 41 2.20 -6.65 13.84
CA GLY A 41 2.50 -8.00 14.35
C GLY A 41 3.80 -8.54 13.76
N LEU A 42 4.41 -9.51 14.44
CA LEU A 42 5.53 -10.28 13.91
C LEU A 42 4.99 -11.59 13.31
N ALA A 43 5.16 -11.77 12.00
CA ALA A 43 4.79 -12.99 11.28
C ALA A 43 5.95 -13.43 10.40
N ASN A 44 6.33 -14.71 10.47
CA ASN A 44 7.41 -15.30 9.65
C ASN A 44 8.76 -14.55 9.69
N GLY A 45 9.05 -13.84 10.78
CA GLY A 45 10.28 -13.05 10.92
C GLY A 45 10.21 -11.68 10.25
N GLU A 46 9.02 -11.18 9.94
CA GLU A 46 8.78 -9.87 9.33
C GLU A 46 7.60 -9.17 10.03
N CYS A 47 7.56 -7.84 9.97
CA CYS A 47 6.41 -7.09 10.47
C CYS A 47 5.26 -7.15 9.47
N ALA A 48 4.10 -7.62 9.90
CA ALA A 48 2.90 -7.79 9.09
C ALA A 48 1.62 -7.57 9.92
N PRO A 49 0.49 -7.28 9.28
CA PRO A 49 -0.80 -7.38 9.97
C PRO A 49 -1.06 -8.84 10.35
N THR A 50 -1.45 -9.06 11.61
CA THR A 50 -1.77 -10.40 12.15
C THR A 50 -3.17 -10.46 12.76
N THR A 51 -3.86 -9.31 12.79
CA THR A 51 -5.24 -9.18 13.25
C THR A 51 -5.99 -8.19 12.35
N GLU A 52 -7.32 -8.30 12.30
CA GLU A 52 -8.19 -7.34 11.59
C GLU A 52 -8.00 -5.91 12.08
N ASP A 53 -7.80 -5.72 13.38
CA ASP A 53 -7.63 -4.39 13.98
C ASP A 53 -6.37 -3.69 13.49
N HIS A 54 -5.32 -4.44 13.12
CA HIS A 54 -4.15 -3.83 12.52
C HIS A 54 -4.49 -3.16 11.19
N CYS A 55 -5.32 -3.79 10.36
CA CYS A 55 -5.74 -3.22 9.08
C CYS A 55 -6.73 -2.08 9.26
N ARG A 56 -7.76 -2.26 10.09
CA ARG A 56 -8.80 -1.24 10.29
C ARG A 56 -8.29 0.07 10.88
N ASN A 57 -7.25 0.01 11.70
CA ASN A 57 -6.66 1.19 12.32
C ASN A 57 -5.54 1.83 11.49
N ALA A 58 -5.15 1.21 10.37
CA ALA A 58 -4.09 1.72 9.52
C ALA A 58 -4.52 3.00 8.79
N GLU A 59 -3.75 4.08 8.99
CA GLU A 59 -4.04 5.40 8.41
C GLU A 59 -4.00 5.38 6.88
N ASN A 60 -2.98 4.75 6.29
CA ASN A 60 -2.85 4.72 4.83
C ASN A 60 -3.64 3.55 4.25
N ALA A 61 -3.33 2.32 4.69
CA ALA A 61 -3.95 1.14 4.10
C ALA A 61 -5.49 1.18 4.17
N CYS A 62 -6.09 1.43 5.34
CA CYS A 62 -7.55 1.46 5.44
C CYS A 62 -8.14 2.84 5.14
N GLN A 63 -7.74 3.89 5.86
CA GLN A 63 -8.43 5.19 5.73
C GLN A 63 -8.17 5.87 4.38
N ALA A 64 -6.95 5.77 3.84
CA ALA A 64 -6.63 6.35 2.55
C ALA A 64 -7.01 5.44 1.37
N GLU A 65 -6.64 4.16 1.42
CA GLU A 65 -6.75 3.23 0.29
C GLU A 65 -7.95 2.28 0.34
N GLY A 66 -8.69 2.20 1.46
CA GLY A 66 -9.83 1.28 1.61
C GLY A 66 -9.45 -0.18 1.86
N ARG A 67 -8.17 -0.48 2.10
CA ARG A 67 -7.66 -1.82 2.39
C ARG A 67 -7.79 -2.15 3.88
N CYS A 68 -9.03 -2.40 4.31
CA CYS A 68 -9.39 -2.51 5.72
C CYS A 68 -9.50 -3.94 6.26
N THR A 69 -9.36 -4.97 5.41
CA THR A 69 -9.55 -6.38 5.79
C THR A 69 -8.22 -7.12 5.79
N LEU A 70 -7.97 -7.98 6.77
CA LEU A 70 -6.80 -8.85 6.77
C LEU A 70 -7.02 -10.07 5.87
N GLU A 71 -6.20 -10.23 4.84
CA GLU A 71 -6.12 -11.44 4.04
C GLU A 71 -4.67 -11.95 3.96
N GLY A 72 -4.43 -13.14 4.53
CA GLY A 72 -3.08 -13.70 4.67
C GLY A 72 -2.19 -12.84 5.58
N ALA A 73 -1.17 -12.19 5.00
CA ALA A 73 -0.23 -11.32 5.70
C ALA A 73 -0.31 -9.87 5.17
N SER A 74 -1.47 -9.47 4.62
CA SER A 74 -1.66 -8.16 4.01
C SER A 74 -3.06 -7.62 4.28
N CYS A 75 -3.17 -6.29 4.32
CA CYS A 75 -4.46 -5.63 4.33
C CYS A 75 -4.95 -5.50 2.89
N VAL A 76 -6.22 -5.76 2.63
CA VAL A 76 -6.82 -5.70 1.28
C VAL A 76 -8.20 -5.05 1.35
N ALA A 77 -8.68 -4.56 0.20
CA ALA A 77 -10.07 -4.19 0.05
C ALA A 77 -10.86 -5.45 -0.30
N THR A 78 -12.03 -5.67 0.29
CA THR A 78 -12.87 -6.83 -0.04
C THR A 78 -14.27 -6.43 -0.50
N THR A 79 -14.62 -5.15 -0.37
CA THR A 79 -15.92 -4.64 -0.76
C THR A 79 -15.83 -3.22 -1.33
N ASP A 80 -16.80 -2.86 -2.18
CA ASP A 80 -17.00 -1.46 -2.59
C ASP A 80 -17.26 -0.53 -1.41
N ALA A 81 -17.80 -1.05 -0.30
CA ALA A 81 -18.07 -0.25 0.90
C ALA A 81 -16.77 0.23 1.55
N ASP A 82 -15.75 -0.63 1.59
CA ASP A 82 -14.41 -0.25 2.06
C ASP A 82 -13.81 0.84 1.16
N CYS A 83 -13.92 0.67 -0.17
CA CYS A 83 -13.44 1.65 -1.13
C CYS A 83 -14.17 2.99 -1.02
N LYS A 84 -15.50 2.98 -0.90
CA LYS A 84 -16.32 4.20 -0.77
C LYS A 84 -16.07 4.96 0.53
N ALA A 85 -15.65 4.27 1.59
CA ALA A 85 -15.29 4.90 2.85
C ALA A 85 -13.88 5.53 2.81
N SER A 86 -13.06 5.18 1.82
CA SER A 86 -11.67 5.65 1.71
C SER A 86 -11.56 7.10 1.24
N ASN A 87 -10.48 7.78 1.63
CA ASN A 87 -10.16 9.11 1.12
C ASN A 87 -9.88 9.10 -0.39
N ASN A 88 -9.30 8.02 -0.93
CA ASN A 88 -9.01 7.89 -2.35
C ASN A 88 -10.29 7.81 -3.21
N CYS A 89 -11.40 7.29 -2.70
CA CYS A 89 -12.67 7.40 -3.42
C CYS A 89 -13.04 8.87 -3.70
N LYS A 90 -12.94 9.74 -2.69
CA LYS A 90 -13.21 11.18 -2.87
C LYS A 90 -12.15 11.87 -3.73
N ALA A 91 -10.88 11.62 -3.47
CA ALA A 91 -9.79 12.35 -4.12
C ALA A 91 -9.54 11.90 -5.57
N LEU A 92 -9.56 10.58 -5.79
CA LEU A 92 -9.11 9.91 -7.02
C LEU A 92 -10.23 9.25 -7.80
N GLY A 93 -11.39 9.01 -7.17
CA GLY A 93 -12.46 8.21 -7.76
C GLY A 93 -12.26 6.71 -7.56
N HIS A 94 -11.38 6.28 -6.65
CA HIS A 94 -11.18 4.86 -6.34
C HIS A 94 -12.28 4.30 -5.44
N CYS A 95 -13.52 4.30 -5.94
CA CYS A 95 -14.72 3.98 -5.17
C CYS A 95 -15.23 2.55 -5.35
N SER A 96 -14.63 1.77 -6.25
CA SER A 96 -15.07 0.41 -6.58
C SER A 96 -13.97 -0.60 -6.31
N LEU A 97 -14.34 -1.80 -5.86
CA LEU A 97 -13.40 -2.90 -5.69
C LEU A 97 -12.89 -3.37 -7.06
N PHE A 98 -11.58 -3.34 -7.23
CA PHE A 98 -10.88 -3.84 -8.40
C PHE A 98 -9.85 -4.88 -7.93
N GLU A 99 -10.20 -6.16 -8.05
CA GLU A 99 -9.45 -7.28 -7.46
C GLU A 99 -9.35 -7.15 -5.94
N ASP A 100 -8.16 -6.89 -5.39
CA ASP A 100 -7.88 -6.72 -3.95
C ASP A 100 -7.58 -5.27 -3.54
N VAL A 101 -7.75 -4.34 -4.49
CA VAL A 101 -7.52 -2.90 -4.32
C VAL A 101 -8.76 -2.08 -4.71
N CYS A 102 -8.75 -0.79 -4.40
CA CYS A 102 -9.78 0.13 -4.83
C CYS A 102 -9.38 0.84 -6.13
N GLY A 103 -10.33 0.99 -7.03
CA GLY A 103 -10.14 1.63 -8.33
C GLY A 103 -11.41 2.32 -8.85
N ALA A 104 -11.23 3.08 -9.93
CA ALA A 104 -12.30 3.75 -10.65
C ALA A 104 -12.78 2.87 -11.81
N LEU A 105 -13.96 2.26 -11.66
CA LEU A 105 -14.52 1.30 -12.62
C LEU A 105 -15.72 1.85 -13.37
N THR A 106 -16.37 2.88 -12.83
CA THR A 106 -17.56 3.49 -13.41
C THR A 106 -17.37 4.98 -13.65
N MET A 107 -18.17 5.55 -14.55
CA MET A 107 -18.20 7.01 -14.76
C MET A 107 -18.54 7.75 -13.46
N ALA A 108 -19.48 7.20 -12.68
CA ALA A 108 -19.90 7.78 -11.41
C ALA A 108 -18.76 7.82 -10.38
N ASP A 109 -17.84 6.86 -10.41
CA ASP A 109 -16.67 6.87 -9.53
C ASP A 109 -15.78 8.09 -9.82
N CYS A 110 -15.56 8.39 -11.10
CA CYS A 110 -14.75 9.53 -11.52
C CYS A 110 -15.48 10.87 -11.41
N GLU A 111 -16.73 10.98 -11.85
CA GLU A 111 -17.50 12.23 -11.85
C GLU A 111 -17.66 12.83 -10.45
N ASN A 112 -17.70 11.99 -9.42
CA ASN A 112 -17.84 12.42 -8.04
C ASN A 112 -16.51 12.75 -7.35
N SER A 113 -15.38 12.52 -8.01
CA SER A 113 -14.04 12.72 -7.46
C SER A 113 -13.53 14.15 -7.63
N ASP A 114 -12.60 14.56 -6.76
CA ASP A 114 -11.84 15.79 -6.93
C ASP A 114 -10.94 15.73 -8.18
N ARG A 115 -10.55 14.53 -8.61
CA ARG A 115 -9.81 14.31 -9.84
C ARG A 115 -10.54 14.84 -11.08
N CYS A 116 -11.82 14.50 -11.22
CA CYS A 116 -12.66 15.04 -12.29
C CYS A 116 -12.87 16.55 -12.13
N ARG A 117 -13.25 17.02 -10.92
CA ARG A 117 -13.58 18.44 -10.69
C ARG A 117 -12.42 19.40 -10.92
N LEU A 118 -11.20 18.99 -10.59
CA LEU A 118 -10.03 19.87 -10.64
C LEU A 118 -9.19 19.69 -11.90
N PHE A 119 -9.20 18.49 -12.50
CA PHE A 119 -8.30 18.14 -13.59
C PHE A 119 -9.00 17.66 -14.87
N ASN A 120 -10.35 17.66 -14.91
CA ASN A 120 -11.16 17.18 -16.04
C ASN A 120 -10.89 15.72 -16.42
N GLN A 121 -10.48 14.91 -15.46
CA GLN A 121 -10.26 13.48 -15.61
C GLN A 121 -11.48 12.73 -15.08
N CYS A 122 -12.49 12.59 -15.91
CA CYS A 122 -13.82 12.13 -15.52
C CYS A 122 -14.16 10.74 -16.05
N GLU A 123 -13.24 10.08 -16.75
CA GLU A 123 -13.49 8.80 -17.40
C GLU A 123 -12.68 7.67 -16.77
N PRO A 124 -13.32 6.53 -16.44
CA PRO A 124 -12.61 5.38 -15.89
C PRO A 124 -11.78 4.70 -16.98
N LYS A 125 -10.50 4.47 -16.69
CA LYS A 125 -9.55 3.77 -17.56
C LYS A 125 -8.54 3.01 -16.73
N LEU A 126 -8.52 1.68 -16.86
CA LEU A 126 -7.61 0.78 -16.13
C LEU A 126 -7.61 0.99 -14.61
N GLY A 127 -8.79 1.24 -14.01
CA GLY A 127 -8.92 1.48 -12.57
C GLY A 127 -8.56 2.90 -12.12
N GLU A 128 -8.23 3.80 -13.04
CA GLU A 128 -7.91 5.20 -12.77
C GLU A 128 -8.91 6.14 -13.46
N CYS A 129 -9.01 7.37 -12.96
CA CYS A 129 -9.74 8.42 -13.66
C CYS A 129 -8.81 9.17 -14.62
N ASP A 130 -9.26 9.32 -15.86
CA ASP A 130 -8.49 9.84 -16.97
C ASP A 130 -9.31 10.85 -17.80
N ASN A 131 -8.66 11.58 -18.70
CA ASN A 131 -9.30 12.57 -19.58
C ASN A 131 -9.28 12.17 -21.07
N SER A 132 -8.95 10.91 -21.39
CA SER A 132 -8.72 10.46 -22.78
C SER A 132 -9.94 10.53 -23.72
N GLY A 133 -11.18 10.63 -23.23
CA GLY A 133 -12.39 10.74 -24.07
C GLY A 133 -13.06 12.10 -24.05
N HIS A 134 -12.58 13.06 -23.25
CA HIS A 134 -12.94 14.46 -23.39
C HIS A 134 -12.07 15.10 -24.48
N GLY A 135 -12.36 14.74 -25.73
CA GLY A 135 -11.79 15.39 -26.91
C GLY A 135 -12.20 16.87 -26.96
N HIS A 136 -11.20 17.75 -26.93
CA HIS A 136 -11.33 19.15 -27.34
C HIS A 136 -11.37 19.27 -28.88
#